data_AF-A0A8T4LYF2-F1
#
_entry.id   AF-A0A8T4LYF2-F1
#
_cell.length_a   1.000
_cell.length_b   1.000
_cell.length_c   1.000
_cell.angle_alpha   90.00
_cell.angle_beta   90.00
_cell.angle_gamma   90.00
#
_symmetry.space_group_name_H-M   'P 1'
#
loop_
_entity.id
_entity.type
_entity.pdbx_description
1 polymer ?
#
loop_
_entity_poly.entity_id
_entity_poly.type
_entity_poly.pdbx_seq_one_letter_code
_entity_poly.pdbx_strand_id
1 'polypeptide(L)'
;MLNQIGLFGLLVLLIAWIIETIESIRTRQSRLPIYFIILSGLGSLFLAIENLMSLGDNTYTLLMSSITLLVIVQLLFLMQKGKKR
;
A
#
# COMPACT_ATOMS: atom_id res chain seq x y z
N MET A 1 9.06 -20.79 3.74
CA MET A 1 9.02 -20.75 2.26
C MET A 1 7.75 -20.06 1.86
N LEU A 2 7.83 -18.83 1.33
CA LEU A 2 6.66 -18.20 0.74
C LEU A 2 6.19 -19.08 -0.42
N ASN A 3 4.96 -19.58 -0.33
CA ASN A 3 4.35 -20.33 -1.42
C ASN A 3 4.31 -19.42 -2.66
N GLN A 4 4.75 -19.90 -3.82
CA GLN A 4 4.90 -19.09 -5.05
C GLN A 4 3.62 -18.32 -5.40
N ILE A 5 2.46 -18.89 -5.05
CA ILE A 5 1.14 -18.30 -5.18
C ILE A 5 0.98 -17.02 -4.33
N GLY A 6 1.49 -17.03 -3.10
CA GLY A 6 1.43 -15.86 -2.19
C GLY A 6 2.29 -14.70 -2.72
N LEU A 7 3.48 -15.00 -3.25
CA LEU A 7 4.35 -13.98 -3.85
C LEU A 7 3.71 -13.37 -5.10
N PHE A 8 3.08 -14.20 -5.94
CA PHE A 8 2.33 -13.72 -7.10
C PHE A 8 1.16 -12.81 -6.71
N GLY A 9 0.38 -13.20 -5.68
CA GLY A 9 -0.69 -12.36 -5.16
C GLY A 9 -0.21 -10.99 -4.67
N LEU A 10 0.95 -10.94 -4.00
CA LEU A 10 1.56 -9.69 -3.54
C LEU A 10 2.04 -8.80 -4.69
N LEU A 11 2.61 -9.39 -5.74
CA LEU A 11 3.01 -8.64 -6.92
C LEU A 11 1.80 -8.02 -7.62
N VAL A 12 0.72 -8.79 -7.78
CA VAL A 12 -0.54 -8.27 -8.35
C VAL A 12 -1.09 -7.14 -7.49
N LEU A 13 -1.07 -7.29 -6.17
CA LEU A 13 -1.52 -6.26 -5.23
C LEU A 13 -0.68 -4.98 -5.34
N LEU A 14 0.65 -5.11 -5.44
CA LEU A 14 1.56 -3.98 -5.62
C LEU A 14 1.24 -3.23 -6.93
N ILE A 15 1.06 -3.96 -8.03
CA ILE A 15 0.72 -3.36 -9.33
C ILE A 15 -0.61 -2.61 -9.26
N ALA A 16 -1.62 -3.20 -8.61
CA ALA A 16 -2.92 -2.55 -8.42
C ALA A 16 -2.79 -1.22 -7.64
N TRP A 17 -2.00 -1.20 -6.56
CA TRP A 17 -1.74 0.02 -5.79
C TRP A 17 -0.97 1.07 -6.58
N ILE A 18 -0.01 0.66 -7.43
CA ILE A 18 0.71 1.60 -8.30
C ILE A 18 -0.26 2.27 -9.27
N ILE A 19 -1.14 1.50 -9.92
CA ILE A 19 -2.12 2.03 -10.89
C ILE A 19 -3.08 3.00 -10.18
N GLU A 20 -3.66 2.61 -9.05
CA GLU A 20 -4.57 3.46 -8.28
C GLU A 20 -3.88 4.73 -7.77
N THR A 21 -2.63 4.63 -7.31
CA THR A 21 -1.85 5.79 -6.83
C THR A 21 -1.61 6.78 -7.97
N ILE A 22 -1.18 6.30 -9.15
CA ILE A 22 -0.95 7.13 -10.33
C ILE A 22 -2.26 7.79 -10.78
N GLU A 23 -3.35 7.03 -10.84
CA GLU A 23 -4.65 7.57 -11.26
C GLU A 23 -5.20 8.59 -10.25
N SER A 24 -5.05 8.31 -8.95
CA SER A 24 -5.45 9.21 -7.87
C SER A 24 -4.67 10.53 -7.90
N ILE A 25 -3.37 10.48 -8.19
CA ILE A 25 -2.55 11.68 -8.35
C ILE A 25 -2.96 12.46 -9.62
N ARG A 26 -3.15 11.75 -10.75
CA ARG A 26 -3.51 12.36 -12.04
C ARG A 26 -4.86 13.05 -12.01
N THR A 27 -5.87 12.39 -11.49
CA THR A 27 -7.26 12.91 -11.42
C THR A 27 -7.47 13.81 -10.21
N ARG A 28 -6.49 13.83 -9.28
CA ARG A 28 -6.60 14.46 -7.96
C ARG A 28 -7.82 13.99 -7.16
N GLN A 29 -8.31 12.79 -7.43
CA GLN A 29 -9.45 12.17 -6.78
C GLN A 29 -9.14 10.70 -6.60
N SER A 30 -9.44 10.16 -5.42
CA SER A 30 -9.37 8.72 -5.20
C SER A 30 -10.74 8.11 -5.43
N ARG A 31 -10.78 6.98 -6.14
CA ARG A 31 -11.99 6.17 -6.25
C ARG A 31 -12.26 5.44 -4.94
N LEU A 32 -11.18 5.13 -4.20
CA LEU A 32 -11.24 4.48 -2.91
C LEU A 32 -11.56 5.49 -1.79
N PRO A 33 -12.41 5.09 -0.83
CA PRO A 33 -12.68 5.92 0.34
C PRO A 33 -11.44 6.03 1.24
N ILE A 34 -11.26 7.19 1.87
CA ILE A 34 -10.07 7.51 2.68
C ILE A 34 -9.86 6.49 3.81
N TYR A 35 -10.92 6.03 4.47
CA TYR A 35 -10.81 5.02 5.54
C TYR A 35 -10.23 3.69 5.04
N PHE A 36 -10.53 3.30 3.79
CA PHE A 36 -9.98 2.08 3.20
C PHE A 36 -8.48 2.25 2.91
N ILE A 37 -8.07 3.42 2.44
CA ILE A 37 -6.66 3.75 2.21
C ILE A 37 -5.89 3.70 3.54
N ILE A 38 -6.42 4.32 4.61
CA ILE A 38 -5.81 4.27 5.95
C ILE A 38 -5.69 2.82 6.44
N LEU A 39 -6.78 2.07 6.38
CA LEU A 39 -6.82 0.69 6.86
C LEU A 39 -5.84 -0.19 6.07
N SER A 40 -5.76 0.00 4.76
CA SER A 40 -4.81 -0.72 3.91
C SER A 40 -3.37 -0.39 4.25
N GLY A 41 -3.05 0.88 4.50
CA GLY A 41 -1.70 1.30 4.89
C GLY A 41 -1.28 0.77 6.26
N LEU A 42 -2.19 0.79 7.23
CA LEU A 42 -1.94 0.19 8.55
C LEU A 42 -1.80 -1.34 8.44
N GLY A 43 -2.66 -1.99 7.65
CA GLY A 43 -2.61 -3.42 7.41
C GLY A 43 -1.30 -3.86 6.78
N SER A 44 -0.86 -3.18 5.71
CA SER A 44 0.42 -3.50 5.06
C SER A 44 1.63 -3.21 5.97
N LEU A 45 1.55 -2.16 6.79
CA LEU A 45 2.60 -1.84 7.77
C LEU A 45 2.70 -2.91 8.86
N PHE A 46 1.58 -3.34 9.45
CA PHE A 46 1.58 -4.39 10.47
C PHE A 46 2.05 -5.73 9.90
N LEU A 47 1.63 -6.08 8.67
CA LEU A 47 2.10 -7.28 7.99
C LEU A 47 3.61 -7.22 7.70
N ALA A 48 4.15 -6.05 7.34
CA ALA A 48 5.60 -5.88 7.17
C ALA A 48 6.36 -6.09 8.49
N ILE A 49 5.87 -5.53 9.60
CA ILE A 49 6.50 -5.64 10.93
C ILE A 49 6.44 -7.07 11.44
N GLU A 50 5.27 -7.70 11.37
CA GLU A 50 5.07 -9.09 11.81
C GLU A 50 5.99 -10.04 11.02
N ASN A 51 6.03 -9.90 9.70
CA ASN A 51 6.92 -10.72 8.88
C ASN A 51 8.41 -10.46 9.17
N LEU A 52 8.80 -9.21 9.43
CA LEU A 52 10.17 -8.87 9.82
C LEU A 52 10.57 -9.51 11.16
N MET A 53 9.65 -9.54 12.13
CA MET A 53 9.91 -10.10 13.46
C MET A 53 9.81 -11.62 13.53
N SER A 54 8.92 -12.24 12.75
CA SER A 54 8.57 -13.66 12.89
C SER A 54 9.20 -14.56 11.83
N LEU A 55 9.30 -14.10 10.59
CA LEU A 55 9.61 -14.95 9.43
C LEU A 55 10.94 -14.59 8.76
N GLY A 56 11.39 -13.34 8.89
CA GLY A 56 12.65 -12.87 8.31
C GLY A 56 12.69 -12.89 6.78
N ASP A 57 11.54 -13.00 6.11
CA ASP A 57 11.47 -13.04 4.66
C ASP A 57 11.61 -11.62 4.08
N ASN A 58 12.81 -11.30 3.62
CA ASN A 58 13.15 -9.99 3.08
C ASN A 58 12.27 -9.61 1.88
N THR A 59 11.84 -10.56 1.05
CA THR A 59 11.06 -10.25 -0.16
C THR A 59 9.66 -9.80 0.18
N TYR A 60 9.00 -10.50 1.10
CA TYR A 60 7.66 -10.11 1.57
C TYR A 60 7.69 -8.76 2.28
N THR A 61 8.68 -8.54 3.17
CA THR A 61 8.83 -7.27 3.88
C THR A 61 9.05 -6.11 2.93
N LEU A 62 9.88 -6.28 1.89
CA LEU A 62 10.08 -5.25 0.85
C LEU A 62 8.78 -4.94 0.09
N LEU A 63 8.02 -5.96 -0.29
CA LEU A 63 6.74 -5.80 -0.98
C LEU A 63 5.72 -5.01 -0.14
N MET A 64 5.52 -5.42 1.12
CA MET A 64 4.59 -4.75 2.02
C MET A 64 5.04 -3.34 2.37
N SER A 65 6.34 -3.11 2.55
CA SER A 65 6.88 -1.77 2.77
C SER A 65 6.64 -0.86 1.57
N SER A 66 6.78 -1.40 0.35
CA SER A 66 6.52 -0.65 -0.89
C SER A 66 5.05 -0.27 -1.03
N ILE A 67 4.12 -1.19 -0.72
CA ILE A 67 2.68 -0.92 -0.69
C ILE A 67 2.37 0.17 0.35
N THR A 68 2.93 0.05 1.55
CA THR A 68 2.74 1.02 2.62
C THR A 68 3.20 2.42 2.20
N LEU A 69 4.35 2.54 1.54
CA LEU A 69 4.83 3.82 1.02
C LEU A 69 3.90 4.41 -0.04
N LEU A 70 3.41 3.62 -1.00
CA LEU A 70 2.46 4.08 -2.01
C LEU A 70 1.17 4.61 -1.38
N VAL A 71 0.63 3.87 -0.41
CA VAL A 71 -0.55 4.26 0.35
C VAL A 71 -0.33 5.57 1.10
N ILE A 72 0.81 5.74 1.77
CA ILE A 72 1.15 6.99 2.48
C ILE A 72 1.23 8.15 1.51
N VAL A 73 1.89 7.98 0.36
CA VAL A 73 2.00 9.01 -0.67
C VAL A 73 0.61 9.42 -1.19
N GLN A 74 -0.24 8.44 -1.50
CA GLN A 74 -1.61 8.70 -1.95
C GLN A 74 -2.41 9.45 -0.88
N LEU A 75 -2.26 9.05 0.39
CA LEU A 75 -2.98 9.64 1.51
C LEU A 75 -2.54 11.09 1.79
N LEU A 76 -1.23 11.36 1.80
CA LEU A 76 -0.70 12.72 1.94
C LEU A 76 -1.21 13.64 0.82
N PHE A 77 -1.25 13.14 -0.41
CA PHE A 77 -1.77 13.89 -1.55
C PHE A 77 -3.26 14.23 -1.40
N LEU A 78 -4.07 13.28 -0.94
CA LEU A 78 -5.50 13.49 -0.68
C LEU A 78 -5.75 14.46 0.49
N MET A 79 -4.98 14.35 1.58
CA MET A 79 -5.10 15.24 2.75
C MET A 79 -4.74 16.69 2.44
N GLN A 80 -3.72 16.94 1.63
CA GLN A 80 -3.37 18.30 1.19
C GLN A 80 -4.50 18.98 0.44
N LYS A 81 -5.33 18.22 -0.28
CA LYS A 81 -6.51 18.75 -0.98
C LYS A 81 -7.65 19.07 -0.02
N GLY A 82 -7.88 18.24 1.00
CA GLY A 82 -8.90 18.48 2.03
C GLY A 82 -8.70 19.79 2.78
N LYS A 83 -7.46 20.25 2.93
CA LYS A 83 -7.09 21.50 3.62
C LYS A 83 -7.27 22.79 2.78
N LYS A 84 -7.55 22.67 1.47
CA LYS A 84 -7.75 23.82 0.56
C LYS A 84 -9.23 24.14 0.26
N ARG A 85 -10.17 23.51 0.96
CA ARG A 85 -11.58 23.88 0.97
C ARG A 85 -11.91 24.53 2.30
#